data_AF-A0A7G6YBQ6-F1
#
_entry.id   AF-A0A7G6YBQ6-F1
#
_cell.length_a   1.000
_cell.length_b   1.000
_cell.length_c   1.000
_cell.angle_alpha   90.00
_cell.angle_beta   90.00
_cell.angle_gamma   90.00
#
_symmetry.space_group_name_H-M   'P 1'
#
loop_
_entity.id
_entity.type
_entity.pdbx_description
1 polymer ?
#
loop_
_entity_poly.entity_id
_entity_poly.type
_entity_poly.pdbx_seq_one_letter_code
_entity_poly.pdbx_strand_id
1 'polypeptide(L)'
;MRVFIIDTRNMGPDLQGGLIGVVGSTSPSAEEKRECIETVGRYAVDGWAIASDPRTPIGRLAALTAETACVPFVAFNRVAQRGGPVVGPSTVGATSRELS
;
A
#
# COMPACT_ATOMS: atom_id res chain seq x y z
N MET A 1 -6.50 2.46 -10.85
CA MET A 1 -5.61 2.25 -9.69
C MET A 1 -6.37 1.63 -8.50
N ARG A 2 -5.67 0.95 -7.59
CA ARG A 2 -6.20 0.43 -6.31
C ARG A 2 -5.29 0.87 -5.17
N VAL A 3 -5.91 1.23 -4.04
CA VAL A 3 -5.22 1.62 -2.80
C VAL A 3 -5.70 0.73 -1.66
N PHE A 4 -4.78 0.27 -0.83
CA PHE A 4 -5.03 -0.54 0.35
C PHE A 4 -4.57 0.24 1.58
N ILE A 5 -5.35 0.21 2.65
CA ILE A 5 -4.99 0.80 3.94
C ILE A 5 -4.57 -0.34 4.86
N ILE A 6 -3.39 -0.24 5.45
CA ILE A 6 -2.80 -1.26 6.31
C ILE A 6 -2.60 -0.63 7.69
N ASP A 7 -3.25 -1.21 8.71
CA ASP A 7 -3.07 -0.80 10.09
C ASP A 7 -1.69 -1.27 10.60
N THR A 8 -0.78 -0.32 10.77
CA THR A 8 0.59 -0.57 11.21
C THR A 8 0.89 0.05 12.57
N ARG A 9 -0.14 0.45 13.33
CA ARG A 9 0.00 1.15 14.63
C ARG A 9 0.90 0.43 15.65
N ASN A 10 1.03 -0.89 15.52
CA ASN A 10 1.83 -1.74 16.42
C ASN A 10 3.17 -2.23 15.81
N MET A 11 3.56 -1.80 14.60
CA MET A 11 4.70 -2.36 13.86
C MET A 11 6.03 -1.60 14.02
N GLY A 12 6.00 -0.37 14.56
CA GLY A 12 7.21 0.44 14.81
C GLY A 12 6.92 1.94 14.74
N PRO A 13 7.83 2.80 15.27
CA PRO A 13 7.63 4.26 15.31
C PRO A 13 7.44 4.86 13.91
N ASP A 14 8.20 4.39 12.93
CA ASP A 14 8.16 4.88 11.55
C ASP A 14 6.84 4.56 10.82
N LEU A 15 6.02 3.66 11.40
CA LEU A 15 4.76 3.20 10.81
C LEU A 15 3.55 3.57 11.68
N GLN A 16 3.72 4.43 12.68
CA GLN A 16 2.61 4.85 13.56
C GLN A 16 1.52 5.64 12.82
N GLY A 17 1.90 6.38 11.77
CA GLY A 17 0.96 7.06 10.89
C GLY A 17 0.06 6.08 10.10
N GLY A 18 0.50 4.84 9.90
CA GLY A 18 -0.15 3.88 9.02
C GLY A 18 0.67 3.60 7.75
N LEU A 19 0.24 2.61 6.96
CA LEU A 19 0.85 2.26 5.68
C LEU A 19 -0.23 2.19 4.60
N ILE A 20 0.00 2.82 3.45
CA ILE A 20 -0.84 2.63 2.27
C ILE A 20 -0.14 1.76 1.23
N GLY A 21 -0.85 0.80 0.67
CA GLY A 21 -0.40 0.00 -0.46
C GLY A 21 -0.99 0.52 -1.77
N VAL A 22 -0.16 0.74 -2.79
CA VAL A 22 -0.61 1.25 -4.10
C VAL A 22 -0.28 0.24 -5.19
N VAL A 23 -1.31 -0.11 -5.98
CA VAL A 23 -1.19 -0.97 -7.16
C VAL A 23 -1.94 -0.32 -8.31
N GLY A 24 -1.31 -0.20 -9.47
CA GLY A 24 -1.94 0.41 -10.65
C GLY A 24 -1.57 -0.28 -11.94
N SER A 25 -2.05 0.29 -13.05
CA SER A 25 -1.81 -0.23 -14.40
C SER A 25 -0.31 -0.29 -14.74
N THR A 26 0.07 -1.27 -15.56
CA THR A 26 1.39 -1.32 -16.21
C THR A 26 1.51 -0.32 -17.37
N SER A 27 0.40 0.24 -17.82
CA SER A 27 0.29 1.27 -18.87
C SER A 27 -0.67 2.37 -18.42
N PRO A 28 -0.32 3.18 -17.41
CA PRO A 28 -1.25 4.14 -16.82
C PRO A 28 -1.49 5.35 -17.72
N SER A 29 -2.74 5.83 -17.72
CA SER A 29 -3.12 7.09 -18.37
C SER A 29 -2.51 8.29 -17.63
N ALA A 30 -2.57 9.48 -18.24
CA ALA A 30 -2.18 10.72 -17.56
C ALA A 30 -3.03 10.96 -16.30
N GLU A 31 -4.33 10.64 -16.38
CA GLU A 31 -5.26 10.77 -15.26
C GLU A 31 -4.91 9.80 -14.13
N GLU A 32 -4.59 8.53 -14.44
CA GLU A 32 -4.21 7.55 -13.41
C GLU A 32 -2.89 7.94 -12.72
N LYS A 33 -1.94 8.55 -13.46
CA LYS A 33 -0.72 9.11 -12.87
C LYS A 33 -1.03 10.27 -11.93
N ARG A 34 -1.90 11.19 -12.34
CA ARG A 34 -2.34 12.31 -11.52
C ARG A 34 -3.03 11.83 -10.24
N GLU A 35 -3.97 10.90 -10.38
CA GLU A 35 -4.67 10.28 -9.25
C GLU A 35 -3.70 9.63 -8.27
N CYS A 36 -2.66 8.96 -8.76
CA CYS A 36 -1.60 8.38 -7.93
C CYS A 36 -0.87 9.43 -7.11
N ILE A 37 -0.42 10.53 -7.74
CA ILE A 37 0.33 11.59 -7.03
C ILE A 37 -0.57 12.26 -5.99
N GLU A 38 -1.81 12.61 -6.35
CA GLU A 38 -2.74 13.26 -5.44
C GLU A 38 -3.08 12.37 -4.25
N THR A 39 -3.38 11.09 -4.50
CA THR A 39 -3.75 10.15 -3.45
C THR A 39 -2.58 9.86 -2.52
N VAL A 40 -1.43 9.48 -3.09
CA VAL A 40 -0.22 9.19 -2.30
C VAL A 40 0.26 10.42 -1.54
N GLY A 41 0.20 11.59 -2.18
CA GLY A 41 0.61 12.86 -1.59
C GLY A 41 -0.20 13.21 -0.33
N ARG A 42 -1.52 13.00 -0.33
CA ARG A 42 -2.37 13.24 0.85
C ARG A 42 -1.92 12.39 2.04
N TYR A 43 -1.79 11.09 1.84
CA TYR A 43 -1.36 10.18 2.91
C TYR A 43 0.08 10.44 3.36
N ALA A 44 0.99 10.75 2.42
CA ALA A 44 2.37 11.07 2.74
C ALA A 44 2.48 12.36 3.58
N VAL A 45 1.69 13.40 3.28
CA VAL A 45 1.62 14.62 4.10
C VAL A 45 1.14 14.31 5.52
N ASP A 46 0.23 13.35 5.68
CA ASP A 46 -0.24 12.87 6.98
C ASP A 46 0.78 11.94 7.69
N GLY A 47 1.98 11.76 7.11
CA GLY A 47 3.06 10.96 7.68
C GLY A 47 2.90 9.45 7.49
N TRP A 48 2.02 9.00 6.59
CA TRP A 48 1.85 7.59 6.31
C TRP A 48 2.99 7.06 5.44
N ALA A 49 3.44 5.84 5.75
CA ALA A 49 4.37 5.12 4.90
C ALA A 49 3.69 4.64 3.62
N ILE A 50 4.47 4.48 2.55
CA ILE A 50 3.98 4.11 1.22
C ILE A 50 4.57 2.76 0.81
N ALA A 51 3.71 1.85 0.34
CA ALA A 51 4.13 0.58 -0.22
C ALA A 51 3.68 0.41 -1.67
N SER A 52 4.60 -0.01 -2.55
CA SER A 52 4.28 -0.28 -3.95
C SER A 52 5.30 -1.24 -4.58
N ASP A 53 5.04 -1.71 -5.80
CA ASP A 53 6.08 -2.33 -6.62
C ASP A 53 6.76 -1.27 -7.51
N PRO A 54 8.00 -0.85 -7.21
CA PRO A 54 8.72 0.17 -7.96
C PRO A 54 9.09 -0.24 -9.40
N ARG A 55 8.86 -1.52 -9.77
CA ARG A 55 9.02 -2.00 -11.15
C ARG A 55 7.86 -1.60 -12.05
N THR A 56 6.70 -1.27 -11.47
CA THR A 56 5.53 -0.80 -12.22
C THR A 56 5.58 0.73 -12.38
N PRO A 57 5.03 1.32 -13.46
CA PRO A 57 5.01 2.77 -13.61
C PRO A 57 4.29 3.51 -12.48
N ILE A 58 3.13 3.01 -12.02
CA ILE A 58 2.41 3.58 -10.88
C ILE A 58 3.19 3.39 -9.58
N GLY A 59 3.76 2.20 -9.34
CA GLY A 59 4.53 1.98 -8.12
C GLY A 59 5.80 2.83 -8.06
N ARG A 60 6.48 3.06 -9.18
CA ARG A 60 7.59 4.01 -9.26
C ARG A 60 7.15 5.43 -8.93
N LEU A 61 6.01 5.86 -9.45
CA LEU A 61 5.48 7.19 -9.16
C LEU A 61 5.16 7.34 -7.67
N ALA A 62 4.52 6.35 -7.05
CA ALA A 62 4.29 6.31 -5.62
C ALA A 62 5.61 6.35 -4.81
N ALA A 63 6.65 5.64 -5.26
CA ALA A 63 7.96 5.66 -4.62
C ALA A 63 8.61 7.06 -4.66
N LEU A 64 8.56 7.73 -5.81
CA LEU A 64 9.07 9.10 -5.96
C LEU A 64 8.29 10.11 -5.11
N THR A 65 6.97 9.96 -5.03
CA THR A 65 6.14 10.79 -4.16
C THR A 65 6.49 10.58 -2.69
N ALA A 66 6.68 9.33 -2.26
CA ALA A 66 7.11 9.00 -0.90
C ALA A 66 8.48 9.61 -0.56
N GLU A 67 9.45 9.46 -1.48
CA GLU A 67 10.80 10.03 -1.37
C GLU A 67 10.75 11.57 -1.27
N THR A 68 9.95 12.23 -2.12
CA THR A 68 9.78 13.69 -2.12
C THR A 68 9.16 14.19 -0.81
N ALA A 69 8.25 13.40 -0.22
CA ALA A 69 7.62 13.71 1.05
C ALA A 69 8.46 13.26 2.27
N CYS A 70 9.63 12.65 2.06
CA CYS A 70 10.49 12.10 3.11
C CYS A 70 9.78 11.08 4.02
N VAL A 71 8.81 10.33 3.50
CA VAL A 71 8.12 9.27 4.26
C VAL A 71 8.70 7.89 3.94
N PRO A 72 8.57 6.91 4.85
CA PRO A 72 9.08 5.57 4.62
C PRO A 72 8.46 4.90 3.39
N PHE A 73 9.29 4.20 2.61
CA PHE A 73 8.87 3.45 1.43
C PHE A 73 9.15 1.95 1.55
N VAL A 74 8.14 1.11 1.29
CA VAL A 74 8.20 -0.35 1.35
C VAL A 74 7.99 -0.96 -0.04
N ALA A 75 9.03 -1.59 -0.58
CA ALA A 75 8.95 -2.21 -1.91
C ALA A 75 8.38 -3.64 -1.84
N PHE A 76 7.22 -3.91 -2.46
CA PHE A 76 6.58 -5.25 -2.45
C PHE A 76 7.46 -6.36 -3.02
N ASN A 77 8.27 -6.03 -4.04
CA ASN A 77 9.18 -6.97 -4.67
C ASN A 77 10.28 -7.51 -3.72
N ARG A 78 10.54 -6.83 -2.60
CA ARG A 78 11.48 -7.29 -1.56
C ARG A 78 10.80 -8.17 -0.51
N VAL A 79 9.50 -7.95 -0.24
CA VAL A 79 8.72 -8.78 0.70
C VAL A 79 8.61 -10.22 0.19
N ALA A 80 8.39 -10.42 -1.10
CA ALA A 80 8.33 -11.76 -1.71
C ALA A 80 9.68 -12.52 -1.67
N GLN A 81 10.82 -11.81 -1.54
CA GLN A 81 12.16 -12.43 -1.54
C GLN A 81 12.67 -12.78 -0.14
N ARG A 82 12.06 -12.24 0.93
CA ARG A 82 12.43 -12.50 2.33
C ARG A 82 11.27 -12.96 3.22
N GLY A 83 10.08 -13.15 2.65
CA GLY A 83 8.84 -13.33 3.41
C GLY A 83 8.74 -14.65 4.17
N GLY A 84 8.44 -14.56 5.46
CA GLY A 84 7.85 -15.65 6.25
C GLY A 84 6.44 -16.01 5.77
N PRO A 85 5.69 -16.86 6.50
CA PRO A 85 4.44 -17.44 6.00
C PRO A 85 3.44 -16.37 5.58
N VAL A 86 2.99 -16.48 4.32
CA VAL A 86 1.94 -15.62 3.75
C VAL A 86 0.66 -15.89 4.52
N VAL A 87 0.20 -14.90 5.30
CA VAL A 87 -1.12 -14.94 5.92
C VAL A 87 -2.14 -14.61 4.84
N GLY A 88 -2.74 -15.64 4.25
CA GLY A 88 -3.89 -15.49 3.36
C GLY A 88 -5.12 -14.96 4.11
N PRO A 89 -6.13 -14.44 3.40
CA PRO A 89 -7.37 -14.02 4.03
C PRO A 89 -8.00 -15.20 4.78
N SER A 90 -8.33 -15.01 6.07
CA SER A 90 -9.06 -15.99 6.87
C SER A 90 -10.43 -16.26 6.23
N THR A 91 -10.65 -17.46 5.72
CA THR A 91 -11.96 -17.93 5.23
C THR A 91 -12.90 -18.39 6.35
N VAL A 92 -12.56 -18.15 7.61
CA VAL A 92 -13.38 -18.55 8.75
C VAL A 92 -14.46 -17.50 9.01
N GLY A 93 -15.66 -17.74 8.46
CA GLY A 93 -16.83 -16.95 8.86
C GLY A 93 -18.02 -16.94 7.91
N ALA A 94 -18.35 -18.05 7.23
CA ALA A 94 -19.64 -18.21 6.55
C ALA A 94 -20.36 -19.47 7.06
N THR A 95 -20.60 -19.53 8.37
CA THR A 95 -21.63 -20.39 8.94
C THR A 95 -22.51 -19.55 9.85
N SER A 96 -23.31 -18.68 9.25
CA SER A 96 -24.50 -18.16 9.95
C SER A 96 -25.52 -19.29 10.03
N ARG A 97 -25.46 -19.96 11.18
CA ARG A 97 -26.59 -20.43 11.99
C ARG A 97 -27.94 -19.83 11.55
N GLU A 98 -28.77 -20.59 10.84
CA GLU A 98 -30.23 -20.39 10.86
C GLU A 98 -30.82 -21.27 11.96
N LEU A 99 -31.33 -20.60 12.98
CA LEU A 99 -32.31 -21.10 13.94
C LEU A 99 -33.65 -20.52 13.50
N SER A 100 -34.55 -21.36 12.98
CA SER A 100 -36.00 -21.40 13.24
C SER A 100 -36.63 -22.52 12.44
#